data_AF-A0A961SHC4-F1
#
_entry.id   AF-A0A961SHC4-F1
#
_cell.length_a   1.000
_cell.length_b   1.000
_cell.length_c   1.000
_cell.angle_alpha   90.00
_cell.angle_beta   90.00
_cell.angle_gamma   90.00
#
_symmetry.space_group_name_H-M   'P 1'
#
loop_
_entity.id
_entity.type
_entity.pdbx_description
1 polymer ?
#
loop_
_entity_poly.entity_id
_entity_poly.type
_entity_poly.pdbx_seq_one_letter_code
_entity_poly.pdbx_strand_id
1 'polypeptide(L)'
;IGTSEVEHVLATQTLLQSLPKTLELQVKGQLHSGVTAKDLVLFLIGQITTDGGTGYCIEYTGEAIRALSMENRMTVCNMTIEGGARAGMIAPDETTYEYLRGRQFAPQDFDAAVKRWQQLPTDEGATYDKSLQFQAADIAPQVTWGTNPGLVVPANGKVPKPSDFSDPTDQKTAAGALD
;
A
#
# COMPACT_ATOMS: atom_id res chain seq x y z
N ILE A 1 -16.15 -0.02 2.75
CA ILE A 1 -17.54 -0.10 2.23
C ILE A 1 -18.38 0.99 2.90
N GLY A 2 -19.37 1.54 2.20
CA GLY A 2 -20.26 2.57 2.74
C GLY A 2 -21.28 2.02 3.74
N THR A 3 -21.98 2.90 4.45
CA THR A 3 -22.99 2.52 5.47
C THR A 3 -24.11 1.67 4.88
N SER A 4 -24.60 1.98 3.68
CA SER A 4 -25.60 1.15 2.99
C SER A 4 -25.08 -0.25 2.65
N GLU A 5 -23.81 -0.35 2.22
CA GLU A 5 -23.18 -1.66 1.96
C GLU A 5 -23.07 -2.50 3.24
N VAL A 6 -22.85 -1.88 4.41
CA VAL A 6 -22.85 -2.57 5.71
C VAL A 6 -24.23 -3.15 6.03
N GLU A 7 -25.30 -2.38 5.83
CA GLU A 7 -26.68 -2.87 6.03
C GLU A 7 -26.97 -4.08 5.15
N HIS A 8 -26.57 -4.04 3.87
CA HIS A 8 -26.69 -5.17 2.96
C HIS A 8 -25.93 -6.40 3.47
N VAL A 9 -24.67 -6.26 3.89
CA VAL A 9 -23.88 -7.38 4.44
C VAL A 9 -24.57 -7.97 5.67
N LEU A 10 -25.09 -7.13 6.58
CA LEU A 10 -25.80 -7.61 7.76
C LEU A 10 -27.10 -8.36 7.40
N ALA A 11 -27.83 -7.91 6.37
CA ALA A 11 -29.09 -8.50 5.94
C ALA A 11 -28.91 -9.77 5.09
N THR A 12 -27.93 -9.81 4.19
CA THR A 12 -27.81 -10.84 3.15
C THR A 12 -26.54 -11.66 3.24
N GLN A 13 -25.57 -11.27 4.06
CA GLN A 13 -24.22 -11.85 4.12
C GLN A 13 -23.49 -11.80 2.77
N THR A 14 -23.90 -10.90 1.87
CA THR A 14 -23.34 -10.76 0.53
C THR A 14 -23.13 -9.28 0.19
N LEU A 15 -22.18 -9.02 -0.70
CA LEU A 15 -21.89 -7.68 -1.20
C LEU A 15 -21.64 -7.74 -2.70
N LEU A 16 -22.38 -6.94 -3.46
CA LEU A 16 -22.14 -6.79 -4.90
C LEU A 16 -20.85 -5.97 -5.09
N GLN A 17 -19.85 -6.57 -5.72
CA GLN A 17 -18.57 -5.93 -6.00
C GLN A 17 -18.13 -6.24 -7.43
N SER A 18 -17.54 -5.26 -8.10
CA SER A 18 -16.79 -5.51 -9.33
C SER A 18 -15.44 -6.13 -8.97
N LEU A 19 -15.02 -7.14 -9.74
CA LEU A 19 -13.70 -7.75 -9.56
C LEU A 19 -12.62 -6.69 -9.86
N PRO A 20 -11.78 -6.29 -8.89
CA PRO A 20 -10.70 -5.36 -9.13
C PRO A 20 -9.59 -6.06 -9.94
N LYS A 21 -8.86 -5.27 -10.71
CA LYS A 21 -7.62 -5.70 -11.36
C LYS A 21 -6.51 -5.87 -10.33
N THR A 22 -5.43 -6.55 -10.69
CA THR A 22 -4.28 -6.78 -9.80
C THR A 22 -3.12 -5.84 -10.14
N LEU A 23 -2.62 -5.12 -9.13
CA LEU A 23 -1.47 -4.22 -9.24
C LEU A 23 -0.36 -4.67 -8.29
N GLU A 24 0.80 -5.03 -8.81
CA GLU A 24 1.99 -5.28 -8.01
C GLU A 24 2.83 -4.01 -7.86
N LEU A 25 3.18 -3.65 -6.62
CA LEU A 25 4.22 -2.68 -6.31
C LEU A 25 5.41 -3.42 -5.70
N GLN A 26 6.40 -3.73 -6.53
CA GLN A 26 7.57 -4.50 -6.15
C GLN A 26 8.74 -3.59 -5.74
N VAL A 27 9.22 -3.75 -4.51
CA VAL A 27 10.32 -2.91 -3.97
C VAL A 27 11.56 -3.77 -3.71
N LYS A 28 12.60 -3.57 -4.54
CA LYS A 28 13.85 -4.32 -4.51
C LYS A 28 14.88 -3.70 -3.57
N GLY A 29 15.69 -4.53 -2.90
CA GLY A 29 16.70 -4.09 -1.95
C GLY A 29 16.14 -3.74 -0.58
N GLN A 30 16.93 -3.06 0.24
CA GLN A 30 16.60 -2.68 1.62
C GLN A 30 16.50 -1.17 1.77
N LEU A 31 15.61 -0.74 2.67
CA LEU A 31 15.47 0.67 3.01
C LEU A 31 16.73 1.18 3.70
N HIS A 32 17.12 2.42 3.40
CA HIS A 32 18.23 3.09 4.09
C HIS A 32 17.93 3.31 5.57
N SER A 33 18.99 3.47 6.37
CA SER A 33 18.86 3.84 7.78
C SER A 33 18.11 5.18 7.91
N GLY A 34 17.12 5.21 8.80
CA GLY A 34 16.25 6.39 9.00
C GLY A 34 15.05 6.47 8.06
N VAL A 35 14.93 5.58 7.07
CA VAL A 35 13.75 5.46 6.21
C VAL A 35 12.75 4.49 6.83
N THR A 36 11.51 4.92 6.96
CA THR A 36 10.43 4.19 7.63
C THR A 36 9.44 3.58 6.63
N ALA A 37 8.54 2.73 7.13
CA ALA A 37 7.42 2.22 6.33
C ALA A 37 6.48 3.33 5.82
N LYS A 38 6.37 4.44 6.57
CA LYS A 38 5.62 5.63 6.15
C LYS A 38 6.25 6.27 4.93
N ASP A 39 7.58 6.41 4.93
CA ASP A 39 8.33 6.98 3.81
C ASP A 39 8.21 6.10 2.56
N LEU A 40 8.31 4.79 2.74
CA LEU A 40 8.12 3.80 1.69
C LEU A 40 6.75 3.95 1.02
N VAL A 41 5.65 3.92 1.79
CA VAL A 41 4.31 3.97 1.19
C VAL A 41 4.00 5.34 0.59
N LEU A 42 4.46 6.42 1.22
CA LEU A 42 4.33 7.77 0.67
C LEU A 42 5.08 7.91 -0.66
N PHE A 43 6.31 7.39 -0.75
CA PHE A 43 7.06 7.37 -1.99
C PHE A 43 6.28 6.64 -3.09
N LEU A 44 5.76 5.44 -2.80
CA LEU A 44 4.98 4.65 -3.76
C LEU A 44 3.72 5.40 -4.22
N ILE A 45 2.97 6.02 -3.30
CA ILE A 45 1.80 6.85 -3.61
C ILE A 45 2.20 8.04 -4.49
N GLY A 46 3.32 8.70 -4.22
CA GLY A 46 3.85 9.76 -5.06
C GLY A 46 4.17 9.30 -6.49
N GLN A 47 4.61 8.05 -6.66
CA GLN A 47 4.90 7.47 -7.98
C GLN A 47 3.64 7.09 -8.75
N ILE A 48 2.62 6.54 -8.07
CA ILE A 48 1.39 6.11 -8.73
C ILE A 48 0.31 7.20 -8.78
N THR A 49 0.47 8.27 -8.01
CA THR A 49 -0.51 9.33 -7.71
C THR A 49 -1.74 8.84 -6.93
N THR A 50 -2.62 9.77 -6.53
CA THR A 50 -3.82 9.46 -5.73
C THR A 50 -4.83 8.57 -6.46
N ASP A 51 -4.77 8.52 -7.79
CA ASP A 51 -5.71 7.73 -8.60
C ASP A 51 -5.05 6.49 -9.23
N GLY A 52 -3.75 6.26 -9.01
CA GLY A 52 -2.98 5.21 -9.67
C GLY A 52 -3.41 3.78 -9.37
N GLY A 53 -4.05 3.58 -8.21
CA GLY A 53 -4.63 2.32 -7.78
C GLY A 53 -6.12 2.17 -8.12
N THR A 54 -6.76 3.17 -8.74
CA THR A 54 -8.20 3.13 -9.01
C THR A 54 -8.60 1.91 -9.83
N GLY A 55 -9.50 1.10 -9.29
CA GLY A 55 -9.95 -0.15 -9.92
C GLY A 55 -9.03 -1.35 -9.70
N TYR A 56 -7.96 -1.21 -8.90
CA TYR A 56 -7.02 -2.27 -8.56
C TYR A 56 -7.09 -2.66 -7.08
N CYS A 57 -6.71 -3.90 -6.80
CA CYS A 57 -6.14 -4.33 -5.53
C CYS A 57 -4.62 -4.33 -5.66
N ILE A 58 -3.93 -3.75 -4.68
CA ILE A 58 -2.47 -3.67 -4.66
C ILE A 58 -1.91 -4.82 -3.83
N GLU A 59 -0.96 -5.54 -4.40
CA GLU A 59 -0.04 -6.39 -3.65
C GLU A 59 1.33 -5.71 -3.57
N TYR A 60 1.82 -5.52 -2.34
CA TYR A 60 3.17 -5.01 -2.11
C TYR A 60 4.12 -6.20 -1.97
N THR A 61 5.15 -6.24 -2.81
CA THR A 61 6.11 -7.35 -2.89
C THR A 61 7.55 -6.85 -2.84
N GLY A 62 8.48 -7.79 -2.78
CA GLY A 62 9.92 -7.49 -2.81
C GLY A 62 10.60 -7.54 -1.45
N GLU A 63 11.91 -7.33 -1.47
CA GLU A 63 12.78 -7.52 -0.31
C GLU A 63 12.48 -6.51 0.80
N ALA A 64 12.30 -5.24 0.45
CA ALA A 64 12.00 -4.19 1.41
C ALA A 64 10.68 -4.45 2.15
N ILE A 65 9.68 -4.98 1.45
CA ILE A 65 8.37 -5.33 2.02
C ILE A 65 8.48 -6.50 3.00
N ARG A 66 9.20 -7.57 2.61
CA ARG A 66 9.41 -8.74 3.47
C ARG A 66 10.18 -8.39 4.75
N ALA A 67 11.11 -7.44 4.66
CA ALA A 67 11.90 -6.96 5.81
C ALA A 67 11.09 -6.15 6.83
N LEU A 68 9.85 -5.74 6.53
CA LEU A 68 9.01 -4.98 7.45
C LEU A 68 8.47 -5.84 8.59
N SER A 69 8.48 -5.29 9.81
CA SER A 69 7.68 -5.81 10.93
C SER A 69 6.18 -5.74 10.62
N MET A 70 5.36 -6.45 11.38
CA MET A 70 3.91 -6.45 11.16
C MET A 70 3.26 -5.07 11.32
N GLU A 71 3.70 -4.25 12.26
CA GLU A 71 3.20 -2.89 12.46
C GLU A 71 3.53 -2.00 11.25
N ASN A 72 4.73 -2.17 10.69
CA ASN A 72 5.15 -1.49 9.48
C ASN A 72 4.34 -1.95 8.27
N ARG A 73 4.03 -3.24 8.15
CA ARG A 73 3.11 -3.76 7.11
C ARG A 73 1.70 -3.18 7.25
N MET A 74 1.18 -3.04 8.47
CA MET A 74 -0.11 -2.37 8.72
C MET A 74 -0.09 -0.92 8.29
N THR A 75 1.02 -0.20 8.49
CA THR A 75 1.19 1.19 8.03
C THR A 75 1.11 1.28 6.51
N VAL A 76 1.80 0.38 5.79
CA VAL A 76 1.75 0.33 4.32
C VAL A 76 0.33 0.01 3.83
N CYS A 77 -0.30 -1.05 4.35
CA CYS A 77 -1.64 -1.45 3.91
C CYS A 77 -2.71 -0.39 4.27
N ASN A 78 -2.59 0.27 5.43
CA ASN A 78 -3.51 1.34 5.83
C ASN A 78 -3.53 2.47 4.80
N MET A 79 -2.36 2.82 4.24
CA MET A 79 -2.24 3.93 3.31
C MET A 79 -2.59 3.57 1.85
N THR A 80 -3.12 2.38 1.60
CA THR A 80 -3.44 1.96 0.23
C THR A 80 -4.61 2.73 -0.36
N ILE A 81 -5.53 3.20 0.48
CA ILE A 81 -6.71 3.96 0.03
C ILE A 81 -6.32 5.34 -0.50
N GLU A 82 -5.24 5.92 0.01
CA GLU A 82 -4.66 7.20 -0.42
C GLU A 82 -4.07 7.14 -1.84
N GLY A 83 -3.68 5.95 -2.30
CA GLY A 83 -3.29 5.68 -3.70
C GLY A 83 -4.49 5.29 -4.59
N GLY A 84 -5.72 5.39 -4.08
CA GLY A 84 -6.95 5.12 -4.83
C GLY A 84 -7.31 3.64 -4.99
N ALA A 85 -6.52 2.73 -4.42
CA ALA A 85 -6.77 1.29 -4.53
C ALA A 85 -7.84 0.80 -3.57
N ARG A 86 -8.55 -0.27 -3.98
CA ARG A 86 -9.65 -0.85 -3.21
C ARG A 86 -9.15 -1.52 -1.93
N ALA A 87 -8.00 -2.18 -2.01
CA ALA A 87 -7.35 -2.86 -0.92
C ALA A 87 -5.85 -2.97 -1.19
N GLY A 88 -5.08 -3.08 -0.10
CA GLY A 88 -3.65 -3.37 -0.11
C GLY A 88 -3.34 -4.60 0.69
N MET A 89 -2.48 -5.47 0.18
CA MET A 89 -2.09 -6.70 0.85
C MET A 89 -0.61 -6.98 0.74
N ILE A 90 -0.10 -7.67 1.76
CA ILE A 90 1.25 -8.21 1.83
C ILE A 90 1.09 -9.68 2.21
N ALA A 91 1.69 -10.57 1.43
CA ALA A 91 1.62 -12.00 1.68
C ALA A 91 2.13 -12.33 3.10
N PRO A 92 1.44 -13.23 3.82
CA PRO A 92 1.88 -13.62 5.16
C PRO A 92 3.13 -14.50 5.08
N ASP A 93 4.04 -14.29 6.01
CA ASP A 93 5.28 -15.06 6.15
C ASP A 93 5.59 -15.30 7.64
N GLU A 94 6.79 -15.78 7.94
CA GLU A 94 7.23 -16.06 9.32
C GLU A 94 7.02 -14.87 10.26
N THR A 95 7.24 -13.63 9.79
CA THR A 95 7.02 -12.41 10.59
C THR A 95 5.55 -12.28 10.97
N THR A 96 4.63 -12.61 10.05
CA THR A 96 3.20 -12.62 10.32
C THR A 96 2.80 -13.72 11.30
N TYR A 97 3.35 -14.93 11.13
CA TYR A 97 3.02 -16.07 11.99
C TYR A 97 3.49 -15.82 13.42
N GLU A 98 4.74 -15.42 13.60
CA GLU A 98 5.29 -15.16 14.93
C GLU A 98 4.62 -13.98 15.61
N TYR A 99 4.22 -12.95 14.86
CA TYR A 99 3.43 -11.85 15.41
C TYR A 99 2.09 -12.32 15.98
N LEU A 100 1.42 -13.29 15.34
CA LEU A 100 0.11 -13.79 15.76
C LEU A 100 0.18 -14.84 16.88
N ARG A 101 1.31 -15.55 17.01
CA ARG A 101 1.47 -16.66 17.95
C ARG A 101 1.16 -16.23 19.39
N GLY A 102 0.30 -17.00 20.06
CA GLY A 102 -0.05 -16.77 21.48
C GLY A 102 -0.94 -15.55 21.75
N ARG A 103 -1.43 -14.82 20.74
CA ARG A 103 -2.38 -13.72 20.95
C ARG A 103 -3.76 -14.23 21.33
N GLN A 104 -4.53 -13.40 22.05
CA GLN A 104 -5.85 -13.73 22.59
C GLN A 104 -6.82 -14.35 21.56
N PHE A 105 -6.77 -13.91 20.31
CA PHE A 105 -7.65 -14.38 19.24
C PHE A 105 -6.93 -15.21 18.18
N ALA A 106 -5.72 -15.68 18.48
CA ALA A 106 -5.04 -16.63 17.62
C ALA A 106 -5.80 -17.98 17.59
N PRO A 107 -5.77 -18.70 16.46
CA PRO A 107 -6.36 -20.04 16.38
C PRO A 107 -5.81 -20.97 17.48
N GLN A 108 -6.68 -21.82 18.05
CA GLN A 108 -6.26 -22.81 19.04
C GLN A 108 -5.28 -23.83 18.43
N ASP A 109 -5.59 -24.35 17.24
CA ASP A 109 -4.67 -25.17 16.44
C ASP A 109 -3.83 -24.26 15.54
N PHE A 110 -2.81 -23.64 16.13
CA PHE A 110 -1.97 -22.65 15.47
C PHE A 110 -1.16 -23.24 14.32
N ASP A 111 -0.65 -24.46 14.46
CA ASP A 111 0.18 -25.09 13.43
C ASP A 111 -0.64 -25.47 12.19
N ALA A 112 -1.89 -25.92 12.37
CA ALA A 112 -2.80 -26.12 11.24
C ALA A 112 -3.15 -24.80 10.54
N ALA A 113 -3.31 -23.71 11.31
CA ALA A 113 -3.56 -22.39 10.74
C ALA A 113 -2.35 -21.88 9.94
N VAL A 114 -1.13 -22.03 10.45
CA VAL A 114 0.11 -21.68 9.73
C VAL A 114 0.22 -22.45 8.42
N LYS A 115 -0.04 -23.77 8.41
CA LYS A 115 -0.04 -24.57 7.17
C LYS A 115 -1.01 -24.03 6.13
N ARG A 116 -2.19 -23.56 6.56
CA ARG A 116 -3.16 -22.91 5.65
C ARG A 116 -2.67 -21.54 5.18
N TRP A 117 -2.09 -20.73 6.07
CA TRP A 117 -1.59 -19.41 5.69
C TRP A 117 -0.40 -19.45 4.75
N GLN A 118 0.41 -20.51 4.80
CA GLN A 118 1.49 -20.76 3.85
C GLN A 118 1.01 -20.99 2.41
N GLN A 119 -0.29 -21.21 2.19
CA GLN A 119 -0.92 -21.34 0.88
C GLN A 119 -1.50 -20.01 0.35
N LEU A 120 -1.41 -18.93 1.12
CA LEU A 120 -1.93 -17.62 0.74
C LEU A 120 -1.00 -16.74 -0.12
N PRO A 121 0.34 -16.85 -0.05
CA PRO A 121 1.22 -16.12 -0.94
C PRO A 121 0.91 -16.40 -2.42
N THR A 122 1.15 -15.39 -3.27
CA THR A 122 0.96 -15.50 -4.71
C THR A 122 1.78 -16.64 -5.32
N ASP A 123 1.14 -17.42 -6.19
CA ASP A 123 1.74 -18.58 -6.85
C ASP A 123 2.93 -18.20 -7.73
N GLU A 124 3.92 -19.08 -7.81
CA GLU A 124 5.05 -18.90 -8.72
C GLU A 124 4.57 -18.85 -10.18
N GLY A 125 4.95 -17.79 -10.89
CA GLY A 125 4.54 -17.56 -12.29
C GLY A 125 3.16 -16.92 -12.45
N ALA A 126 2.48 -16.54 -11.37
CA ALA A 126 1.29 -15.71 -11.44
C ALA A 126 1.61 -14.37 -12.13
N THR A 127 0.60 -13.81 -12.80
CA THR A 127 0.73 -12.52 -13.51
C THR A 127 -0.21 -11.49 -12.91
N TYR A 128 0.26 -10.24 -12.89
CA TYR A 128 -0.54 -9.09 -12.47
C TYR A 128 -1.03 -8.34 -13.71
N ASP A 129 -2.23 -7.73 -13.64
CA ASP A 129 -2.72 -6.84 -14.69
C ASP A 129 -1.75 -5.66 -14.90
N LYS A 130 -1.07 -5.23 -13.84
CA LYS A 130 -0.01 -4.22 -13.87
C LYS A 130 1.03 -4.52 -12.80
N SER A 131 2.31 -4.37 -13.13
CA SER A 131 3.42 -4.48 -12.16
C SER A 131 4.35 -3.29 -12.32
N LEU A 132 4.70 -2.66 -11.20
CA LEU A 132 5.63 -1.53 -11.12
C LEU A 132 6.79 -1.90 -10.18
N GLN A 133 8.01 -1.65 -10.63
CA GLN A 133 9.22 -1.98 -9.89
C GLN A 133 9.92 -0.72 -9.39
N PHE A 134 10.34 -0.76 -8.13
CA PHE A 134 11.03 0.34 -7.45
C PHE A 134 12.28 -0.18 -6.74
N GLN A 135 13.27 0.68 -6.55
CA GLN A 135 14.44 0.38 -5.72
C GLN A 135 14.25 1.03 -4.35
N ALA A 136 14.43 0.25 -3.29
CA ALA A 136 14.42 0.75 -1.92
C ALA A 136 15.48 1.84 -1.68
N ALA A 137 16.58 1.78 -2.45
CA ALA A 137 17.65 2.78 -2.42
C ALA A 137 17.20 4.17 -2.91
N ASP A 138 16.17 4.26 -3.74
CA ASP A 138 15.65 5.54 -4.23
C ASP A 138 14.75 6.22 -3.19
N ILE A 139 14.39 5.51 -2.12
CA ILE A 139 13.48 5.98 -1.09
C ILE A 139 14.28 6.71 -0.02
N ALA A 140 14.03 8.01 0.09
CA ALA A 140 14.49 8.88 1.17
C ALA A 140 13.35 9.13 2.17
N PRO A 141 13.61 9.71 3.35
CA PRO A 141 12.55 10.22 4.21
C PRO A 141 11.63 11.16 3.41
N GLN A 142 10.31 11.02 3.57
CA GLN A 142 9.30 11.70 2.77
C GLN A 142 8.54 12.72 3.62
N VAL A 143 8.12 13.82 2.99
CA VAL A 143 7.23 14.81 3.58
C VAL A 143 6.14 15.18 2.58
N THR A 144 4.89 15.16 3.03
CA THR A 144 3.76 15.69 2.26
C THR A 144 3.72 17.21 2.41
N TRP A 145 3.60 17.94 1.31
CA TRP A 145 3.66 19.41 1.28
C TRP A 145 2.35 20.07 0.89
N GLY A 146 1.35 19.30 0.45
CA GLY A 146 0.06 19.85 0.04
C GLY A 146 -1.13 19.23 0.75
N THR A 147 -2.29 19.31 0.11
CA THR A 147 -3.59 18.95 0.69
C THR A 147 -3.97 17.48 0.50
N ASN A 148 -3.17 16.70 -0.24
CA ASN A 148 -3.36 15.27 -0.38
C ASN A 148 -2.03 14.49 -0.30
N PRO A 149 -2.08 13.18 0.02
CA PRO A 149 -0.88 12.36 0.22
C PRO A 149 -0.03 12.11 -1.04
N GLY A 150 -0.58 12.34 -2.24
CA GLY A 150 0.17 12.28 -3.50
C GLY A 150 1.10 13.48 -3.70
N LEU A 151 0.87 14.58 -2.98
CA LEU A 151 1.75 15.75 -2.95
C LEU A 151 2.87 15.54 -1.94
N VAL A 152 3.80 14.68 -2.31
CA VAL A 152 4.93 14.24 -1.48
C VAL A 152 6.26 14.54 -2.17
N VAL A 153 7.26 14.90 -1.38
CA VAL A 153 8.64 15.02 -1.82
C VAL A 153 9.59 14.38 -0.79
N PRO A 154 10.81 13.98 -1.21
CA PRO A 154 11.87 13.70 -0.27
C PRO A 154 12.09 14.89 0.67
N ALA A 155 12.42 14.62 1.93
CA ALA A 155 12.67 15.65 2.95
C ALA A 155 13.85 16.58 2.59
N ASN A 156 14.78 16.10 1.76
CA ASN A 156 15.89 16.86 1.18
C ASN A 156 15.59 17.39 -0.25
N GLY A 157 14.36 17.22 -0.72
CA GLY A 157 13.90 17.59 -2.05
C GLY A 157 13.42 19.04 -2.14
N LYS A 158 12.82 19.37 -3.29
CA LYS A 158 12.20 20.68 -3.54
C LYS A 158 10.73 20.48 -3.85
N VAL A 159 9.89 21.31 -3.24
CA VAL A 159 8.47 21.38 -3.57
C VAL A 159 8.33 21.88 -5.03
N PRO A 160 7.62 21.15 -5.90
CA PRO A 160 7.42 21.55 -7.29
C PRO A 160 6.57 22.82 -7.39
N LYS A 161 6.79 23.58 -8.45
CA LYS A 161 5.93 24.71 -8.81
C LYS A 161 4.67 24.19 -9.50
N PRO A 162 3.55 24.94 -9.45
CA PRO A 162 2.36 24.58 -10.22
C PRO A 162 2.66 24.37 -11.70
N SER A 163 3.58 25.15 -12.28
CA SER A 163 4.02 25.02 -13.68
C SER A 163 4.75 23.72 -14.02
N ASP A 164 5.17 22.94 -13.02
CA ASP A 164 5.91 21.70 -13.22
C ASP A 164 4.96 20.52 -13.52
N PHE A 165 3.66 20.69 -13.29
CA PHE A 165 2.62 19.69 -13.58
C PHE A 165 2.03 19.90 -14.98
N SER A 166 1.73 18.82 -15.69
CA SER A 166 1.11 18.88 -17.03
C SER A 166 -0.42 18.95 -16.99
N ASP A 167 -1.06 18.37 -15.96
CA ASP A 167 -2.51 18.37 -15.83
C ASP A 167 -3.01 19.68 -15.19
N PRO A 168 -3.93 20.44 -15.82
CA PRO A 168 -4.45 21.69 -15.26
C PRO A 168 -5.07 21.56 -13.87
N THR A 169 -5.65 20.40 -13.54
CA THR A 169 -6.22 20.08 -12.22
C THR A 169 -5.11 19.95 -11.19
N ASP A 170 -4.02 19.28 -11.54
CA ASP A 170 -2.84 19.15 -10.67
C ASP A 170 -2.15 20.51 -10.48
N GLN A 171 -2.03 21.32 -11.54
CA GLN A 171 -1.52 22.69 -11.44
C GLN A 171 -2.33 23.52 -10.46
N LYS A 172 -3.67 23.48 -10.56
CA LYS A 172 -4.57 24.22 -9.67
C LYS A 172 -4.45 23.72 -8.22
N THR A 173 -4.36 22.41 -8.04
CA THR A 173 -4.20 21.78 -6.72
C THR A 173 -2.88 22.19 -6.08
N ALA A 174 -1.78 22.17 -6.84
CA ALA A 174 -0.48 22.62 -6.39
C ALA A 174 -0.46 24.11 -6.05
N ALA A 175 -1.10 24.96 -6.87
CA ALA A 175 -1.19 26.39 -6.60
C ALA A 175 -1.93 26.67 -5.28
N GLY A 176 -3.11 26.06 -5.10
CA GLY A 176 -3.89 26.23 -3.86
C GLY A 176 -3.24 25.63 -2.61
N ALA A 177 -2.27 24.73 -2.75
CA ALA A 177 -1.48 24.20 -1.63
C ALA A 177 -0.31 25.11 -1.23
N LEU A 178 0.11 26.03 -2.11
CA LEU A 178 1.27 26.91 -1.92
C LEU A 178 0.91 28.35 -1.51
N ASP A 179 -0.37 28.72 -1.62
CA ASP A 179 -0.93 29.99 -1.15
C ASP A 179 -1.19 29.97 0.37
#